data_AF-A0A183F396-F1
#
_entry.id   AF-A0A183F396-F1
#
_cell.length_a   1.000
_cell.length_b   1.000
_cell.length_c   1.000
_cell.angle_alpha   90.00
_cell.angle_beta   90.00
_cell.angle_gamma   90.00
#
_symmetry.space_group_name_H-M   'P 1'
#
loop_
_entity.id
_entity.type
_entity.pdbx_description
1 polymer ?
#
loop_
_entity_poly.entity_id
_entity_poly.type
_entity_poly.pdbx_seq_one_letter_code
_entity_poly.pdbx_strand_id
1 'polypeptide(L)'
;MKSMSSLDKYRRLATVNWKEVRLVVEGEDHVRIKVTCSRLILKDQIYSTLEKEPLFARNFDRPSLEELRELNHRRWKRIIELDLPVDVDVFYVPDDSVDELNTSPNVPGDSVDVLNTLATIVGCFCLTELGHGSNTQEIQTTATFDNGEFVFDCPSDEAIKCWAGNLCTLPYLL
;
A
#
# COMPACT_ATOMS: atom_id res chain seq x y z
N MET A 1 9.16 13.83 -33.57
CA MET A 1 8.66 12.54 -34.09
C MET A 1 8.90 11.47 -33.03
N LYS A 2 7.85 10.77 -32.58
CA LYS A 2 8.00 9.67 -31.61
C LYS A 2 8.71 8.51 -32.32
N SER A 3 9.85 8.04 -31.81
CA SER A 3 10.61 6.95 -32.44
C SER A 3 9.80 5.67 -32.46
N MET A 4 9.76 4.99 -33.61
CA MET A 4 9.02 3.74 -33.78
C MET A 4 9.69 2.63 -32.94
N SER A 5 8.94 2.00 -32.05
CA SER A 5 9.45 0.96 -31.16
C SER A 5 9.48 -0.41 -31.86
N SER A 6 10.37 -1.30 -31.44
CA SER A 6 10.45 -2.68 -31.94
C SER A 6 9.14 -3.48 -31.74
N LEU A 7 8.30 -3.04 -30.79
CA LEU A 7 7.00 -3.65 -30.48
C LEU A 7 5.86 -3.16 -31.39
N ASP A 8 6.07 -2.08 -32.16
CA ASP A 8 5.00 -1.49 -32.98
C ASP A 8 4.54 -2.42 -34.10
N LYS A 9 5.42 -3.33 -34.56
CA LYS A 9 5.06 -4.41 -35.47
C LYS A 9 3.92 -5.27 -34.89
N TYR A 10 3.98 -5.60 -33.60
CA TYR A 10 3.03 -6.47 -32.92
C TYR A 10 1.78 -5.71 -32.47
N ARG A 11 1.93 -4.46 -31.99
CA ARG A 11 0.78 -3.63 -31.60
C ARG A 11 -0.20 -3.39 -32.75
N ARG A 12 0.30 -3.32 -33.99
CA ARG A 12 -0.53 -3.19 -35.20
C ARG A 12 -1.29 -4.45 -35.59
N LEU A 13 -0.93 -5.62 -35.05
CA LEU A 13 -1.65 -6.87 -35.29
C LEU A 13 -2.87 -7.03 -34.38
N ALA A 14 -3.04 -6.15 -33.37
CA ALA A 14 -4.16 -6.21 -32.46
C ALA A 14 -5.48 -6.00 -33.22
N THR A 15 -6.40 -6.95 -33.09
CA THR A 15 -7.76 -6.89 -33.65
C THR A 15 -8.75 -6.17 -32.75
N VAL A 16 -8.34 -5.84 -31.52
CA VAL A 16 -9.17 -5.21 -30.49
C VAL A 16 -8.55 -3.89 -30.04
N ASN A 17 -9.40 -2.90 -29.75
CA ASN A 17 -8.98 -1.65 -29.13
C ASN A 17 -8.57 -1.90 -27.67
N TRP A 18 -7.28 -1.78 -27.38
CA TRP A 18 -6.76 -2.01 -26.02
C TRP A 18 -7.36 -1.07 -24.97
N LYS A 19 -7.86 0.11 -25.36
CA LYS A 19 -8.53 1.04 -24.44
C LYS A 19 -9.87 0.50 -23.95
N GLU A 20 -10.60 -0.20 -24.80
CA GLU A 20 -11.86 -0.87 -24.43
C GLU A 20 -11.58 -2.07 -23.54
N VAL A 21 -10.55 -2.86 -23.86
CA VAL A 21 -10.11 -3.98 -22.99
C VAL A 21 -9.70 -3.49 -21.60
N ARG A 22 -9.03 -2.32 -21.52
CA ARG A 22 -8.68 -1.70 -20.23
C ARG A 22 -9.91 -1.38 -19.39
N LEU A 23 -11.03 -0.96 -20.01
CA LEU A 23 -12.28 -0.69 -19.29
C LEU A 23 -12.93 -1.98 -18.78
N VAL A 24 -12.98 -3.01 -19.63
CA VAL A 24 -13.54 -4.33 -19.28
C VAL A 24 -12.80 -4.98 -18.11
N VAL A 25 -11.46 -5.00 -18.14
CA VAL A 25 -10.62 -5.57 -17.07
C VAL A 25 -10.82 -4.85 -15.73
N GLU A 26 -11.12 -3.55 -15.79
CA GLU A 26 -11.31 -2.69 -14.62
C GLU A 26 -12.76 -2.69 -14.10
N GLY A 27 -13.67 -3.47 -14.70
CA GLY A 27 -15.05 -3.71 -14.24
C GLY A 27 -16.08 -2.75 -14.84
N GLU A 28 -16.93 -3.25 -15.73
CA GLU A 28 -17.98 -2.49 -16.44
C GLU A 28 -19.38 -2.74 -15.86
N ASP A 29 -19.93 -1.77 -15.15
CA ASP A 29 -21.39 -1.55 -15.03
C ASP A 29 -21.63 -0.04 -15.16
N HIS A 30 -22.73 0.44 -15.71
CA HIS A 30 -22.91 1.88 -16.02
C HIS A 30 -22.70 2.85 -14.84
N VAL A 31 -22.98 2.44 -13.59
CA VAL A 31 -22.65 3.20 -12.38
C VAL A 31 -21.15 3.12 -12.08
N ARG A 32 -20.55 1.92 -12.24
CA ARG A 32 -19.10 1.71 -12.19
C ARG A 32 -18.35 2.42 -13.32
N ILE A 33 -18.90 2.63 -14.52
CA ILE A 33 -18.17 3.27 -15.62
C ILE A 33 -17.76 4.71 -15.26
N LYS A 34 -18.60 5.48 -14.57
CA LYS A 34 -18.22 6.83 -14.11
C LYS A 34 -17.14 6.77 -13.03
N VAL A 35 -17.27 5.84 -12.08
CA VAL A 35 -16.30 5.62 -11.00
C VAL A 35 -14.97 5.11 -11.57
N THR A 36 -15.00 4.15 -12.48
CA THR A 36 -13.88 3.56 -13.22
C THR A 36 -13.20 4.60 -14.12
N CYS A 37 -13.95 5.43 -14.85
CA CYS A 37 -13.35 6.53 -15.62
C CYS A 37 -12.66 7.56 -14.73
N SER A 38 -13.30 7.99 -13.63
CA SER A 38 -12.67 8.88 -12.65
C SER A 38 -11.43 8.23 -12.03
N ARG A 39 -11.49 6.94 -11.68
CA ARG A 39 -10.37 6.15 -11.17
C ARG A 39 -9.23 6.04 -12.16
N LEU A 40 -9.51 5.79 -13.44
CA LEU A 40 -8.51 5.71 -14.50
C LEU A 40 -7.84 7.07 -14.75
N ILE A 41 -8.62 8.16 -14.72
CA ILE A 41 -8.10 9.52 -14.82
C ILE A 41 -7.18 9.82 -13.62
N LEU A 42 -7.59 9.43 -12.41
CA LEU A 42 -6.76 9.58 -11.20
C LEU A 42 -5.48 8.73 -11.28
N LYS A 43 -5.55 7.45 -11.68
CA LYS A 43 -4.36 6.60 -11.90
C LYS A 43 -3.39 7.24 -12.91
N ASP A 44 -3.91 7.69 -14.06
CA ASP A 44 -3.09 8.33 -15.08
C ASP A 44 -2.47 9.65 -14.58
N GLN A 45 -3.21 10.44 -13.79
CA GLN A 45 -2.68 11.65 -13.13
C GLN A 45 -1.57 11.33 -12.13
N ILE A 46 -1.77 10.34 -11.25
CA ILE A 46 -0.77 9.87 -10.28
C ILE A 46 0.50 9.42 -11.00
N TYR A 47 0.38 8.50 -11.97
CA TYR A 47 1.53 8.00 -12.71
C TYR A 47 2.26 9.11 -13.47
N SER A 48 1.53 10.04 -14.09
CA SER A 48 2.14 11.18 -14.79
C SER A 48 2.86 12.15 -13.84
N THR A 49 2.43 12.22 -12.59
CA THR A 49 3.06 13.04 -11.55
C THR A 49 4.33 12.37 -11.05
N LEU A 50 4.25 11.08 -10.72
CA LEU A 50 5.39 10.27 -10.26
C LEU A 50 6.48 10.11 -11.35
N GLU A 51 6.10 10.01 -12.63
CA GLU A 51 7.07 9.88 -13.74
C GLU A 51 7.98 11.11 -13.87
N LYS A 52 7.50 12.30 -13.47
CA LYS A 52 8.27 13.55 -13.50
C LYS A 52 9.23 13.69 -12.32
N GLU A 53 9.01 12.93 -11.25
CA GLU A 53 9.79 12.99 -10.03
C GLU A 53 11.04 12.09 -10.14
N PRO A 54 12.27 12.65 -10.12
CA PRO A 54 13.50 11.86 -10.26
C PRO A 54 13.65 10.76 -9.20
N LEU A 55 13.03 10.96 -8.02
CA LEU A 55 13.07 10.02 -6.92
C LEU A 55 12.39 8.67 -7.24
N PHE A 56 11.38 8.67 -8.14
CA PHE A 56 10.67 7.47 -8.59
C PHE A 56 11.24 6.91 -9.90
N ALA A 57 12.28 7.55 -10.46
CA ALA A 57 12.94 7.05 -11.65
C ALA A 57 13.45 5.62 -11.41
N ARG A 58 13.20 4.76 -12.39
CA ARG A 58 13.63 3.37 -12.33
C ARG A 58 15.14 3.29 -12.52
N ASN A 59 15.84 2.78 -11.52
CA ASN A 59 17.26 2.42 -11.61
C ASN A 59 17.39 0.88 -11.64
N PHE A 60 18.35 0.37 -12.41
CA PHE A 60 18.68 -1.07 -12.51
C PHE A 60 19.87 -1.47 -11.64
N ASP A 61 20.50 -0.51 -10.97
CA ASP A 61 21.49 -0.77 -9.95
C ASP A 61 20.88 -1.59 -8.79
N ARG A 62 21.72 -2.37 -8.12
CA ARG A 62 21.34 -3.13 -6.92
C ARG A 62 21.85 -2.38 -5.68
N PRO A 63 21.04 -1.49 -5.08
CA PRO A 63 21.42 -0.83 -3.84
C PRO A 63 21.58 -1.85 -2.70
N SER A 64 22.35 -1.46 -1.70
CA SER A 64 22.35 -2.14 -0.41
C SER A 64 20.99 -2.04 0.28
N LEU A 65 20.76 -2.86 1.31
CA LEU A 65 19.52 -2.82 2.10
C LEU A 65 19.29 -1.44 2.74
N GLU A 66 20.36 -0.79 3.19
CA GLU A 66 20.30 0.52 3.83
C GLU A 66 19.87 1.61 2.83
N GLU A 67 20.53 1.63 1.66
CA GLU A 67 20.18 2.55 0.58
C GLU A 67 18.75 2.33 0.08
N LEU A 68 18.29 1.07 0.02
CA LEU A 68 16.91 0.76 -0.37
C LEU A 68 15.89 1.26 0.66
N ARG A 69 16.17 1.10 1.96
CA ARG A 69 15.32 1.60 3.04
C ARG A 69 15.23 3.12 3.01
N GLU A 70 16.36 3.80 2.90
CA GLU A 70 16.44 5.25 2.76
C GLU A 70 15.65 5.74 1.54
N LEU A 71 15.86 5.10 0.38
CA LEU A 71 15.16 5.45 -0.85
C LEU A 71 13.64 5.26 -0.72
N ASN A 72 13.20 4.15 -0.10
CA ASN A 72 11.78 3.89 0.13
C ASN A 72 11.16 4.89 1.10
N HIS A 73 11.86 5.25 2.18
CA HIS A 73 11.40 6.27 3.12
C HIS A 73 11.24 7.63 2.43
N ARG A 74 12.24 8.07 1.65
CA ARG A 74 12.17 9.32 0.88
C ARG A 74 11.02 9.31 -0.12
N ARG A 75 10.80 8.20 -0.82
CA ARG A 75 9.68 8.03 -1.76
C ARG A 75 8.34 8.14 -1.05
N TRP A 76 8.20 7.47 0.10
CA TRP A 76 6.98 7.52 0.90
C TRP A 76 6.69 8.93 1.39
N LYS A 77 7.69 9.62 1.95
CA LYS A 77 7.58 11.02 2.35
C LYS A 77 7.14 11.91 1.18
N ARG A 78 7.72 11.70 -0.02
CA ARG A 78 7.35 12.47 -1.21
C ARG A 78 5.91 12.22 -1.65
N ILE A 79 5.39 11.00 -1.52
CA ILE A 79 3.98 10.68 -1.81
C ILE A 79 3.04 11.48 -0.89
N ILE A 80 3.39 11.58 0.39
CA ILE A 80 2.62 12.36 1.38
C ILE A 80 2.69 13.85 1.06
N GLU A 81 3.87 14.39 0.78
CA GLU A 81 4.04 15.81 0.40
C GLU A 81 3.28 16.20 -0.85
N LEU A 82 3.11 15.26 -1.79
CA LEU A 82 2.36 15.46 -3.02
C LEU A 82 0.84 15.34 -2.81
N ASP A 83 0.38 14.98 -1.61
CA ASP A 83 -1.03 14.80 -1.25
C ASP A 83 -1.77 13.91 -2.26
N LEU A 84 -1.09 12.85 -2.70
CA LEU A 84 -1.66 11.94 -3.70
C LEU A 84 -2.79 11.13 -3.05
N PRO A 85 -3.92 10.92 -3.75
CA PRO A 85 -5.02 10.14 -3.21
C PRO A 85 -4.58 8.68 -3.03
N VAL A 86 -4.44 8.25 -1.78
CA VAL A 86 -4.07 6.88 -1.36
C VAL A 86 -5.27 5.96 -1.18
N ASP A 87 -6.31 6.18 -1.98
CA ASP A 87 -7.53 5.37 -1.89
C ASP A 87 -7.23 3.92 -2.32
N VAL A 88 -7.62 2.95 -1.50
CA VAL A 88 -7.25 1.53 -1.63
C VAL A 88 -7.76 0.97 -2.97
N ASP A 89 -8.89 1.51 -3.43
CA ASP A 89 -9.52 1.15 -4.70
C ASP A 89 -8.75 1.64 -5.94
N VAL A 90 -7.87 2.65 -5.80
CA VAL A 90 -7.09 3.21 -6.91
C VAL A 90 -5.91 2.29 -7.29
N PHE A 91 -5.40 1.49 -6.36
CA PHE A 91 -4.29 0.56 -6.63
C PHE A 91 -4.69 -0.92 -6.64
N TYR A 92 -5.97 -1.24 -6.38
CA TYR A 92 -6.48 -2.61 -6.37
C TYR A 92 -6.17 -3.34 -7.68
N VAL A 93 -5.35 -4.39 -7.58
CA VAL A 93 -5.12 -5.40 -8.61
C VAL A 93 -5.97 -6.62 -8.22
N PRO A 94 -6.85 -7.14 -9.09
CA PRO A 94 -7.84 -8.15 -8.70
C PRO A 94 -7.33 -9.52 -8.20
N ASP A 95 -6.01 -9.74 -8.10
CA ASP A 95 -5.41 -11.07 -7.83
C ASP A 95 -4.51 -11.12 -6.59
N ASP A 96 -4.33 -10.03 -5.85
CA ASP A 96 -3.63 -10.09 -4.57
C ASP A 96 -4.67 -10.23 -3.45
N SER A 97 -4.67 -11.40 -2.81
CA SER A 97 -5.49 -11.76 -1.65
C SER A 97 -5.12 -10.94 -0.41
N VAL A 98 -5.39 -9.64 -0.44
CA VAL A 98 -5.53 -8.84 0.78
C VAL A 98 -6.92 -9.15 1.33
N ASP A 99 -6.95 -9.95 2.40
CA ASP A 99 -8.13 -10.07 3.25
C ASP A 99 -8.64 -8.66 3.58
N GLU A 100 -9.93 -8.41 3.32
CA GLU A 100 -10.66 -7.24 3.80
C GLU A 100 -10.63 -7.23 5.34
N LEU A 101 -9.53 -6.77 5.93
CA LEU A 101 -9.39 -6.60 7.36
C LEU A 101 -10.00 -5.26 7.76
N ASN A 102 -11.29 -5.31 8.10
CA ASN A 102 -11.97 -4.42 9.04
C ASN A 102 -11.84 -2.90 8.81
N THR A 103 -12.41 -2.39 7.72
CA THR A 103 -13.18 -1.14 7.81
C THR A 103 -14.63 -1.49 8.15
N SER A 104 -14.87 -1.95 9.38
CA SER A 104 -16.23 -2.07 9.90
C SER A 104 -16.81 -0.66 10.06
N PRO A 105 -17.97 -0.32 9.46
CA PRO A 105 -18.53 1.04 9.44
C PRO A 105 -19.09 1.51 10.80
N ASN A 106 -18.78 0.81 11.90
CA ASN A 106 -19.43 0.98 13.20
C ASN A 106 -18.60 1.74 14.24
N VAL A 107 -17.52 2.43 13.84
CA VAL A 107 -16.87 3.41 14.71
C VAL A 107 -17.25 4.81 14.22
N PRO A 108 -18.12 5.54 14.94
CA PRO A 108 -18.51 6.89 14.55
C PRO A 108 -17.33 7.85 14.80
N GLY A 109 -16.59 8.24 13.74
CA GLY A 109 -15.60 9.32 13.82
C GLY A 109 -14.44 9.33 12.81
N ASP A 110 -14.11 8.21 12.17
CA ASP A 110 -12.68 7.94 11.89
C ASP A 110 -12.06 8.46 10.57
N SER A 111 -12.83 8.87 9.56
CA SER A 111 -12.26 9.07 8.22
C SER A 111 -11.29 10.26 8.11
N VAL A 112 -11.50 11.30 8.91
CA VAL A 112 -10.72 12.55 8.85
C VAL A 112 -9.52 12.52 9.81
N ASP A 113 -9.65 11.80 10.93
CA ASP A 113 -8.57 11.67 11.91
C ASP A 113 -7.49 10.67 11.48
N VAL A 114 -7.84 9.62 10.73
CA VAL A 114 -6.84 8.65 10.21
C VAL A 114 -5.90 9.30 9.21
N LEU A 115 -6.40 10.13 8.28
CA LEU A 115 -5.55 10.84 7.30
C LEU A 115 -4.65 11.88 7.96
N ASN A 116 -5.15 12.63 8.96
CA ASN A 116 -4.34 13.57 9.74
C ASN A 116 -3.31 12.86 10.63
N THR A 117 -3.64 11.65 11.11
CA THR A 117 -2.74 10.82 11.92
C THR A 117 -1.61 10.21 11.09
N LEU A 118 -1.86 9.80 9.84
CA LEU A 118 -0.83 9.25 8.94
C LEU A 118 0.31 10.23 8.63
N ALA A 119 0.07 11.55 8.73
CA ALA A 119 1.10 12.57 8.59
C ALA A 119 2.01 12.72 9.83
N THR A 120 1.59 12.20 10.99
CA THR A 120 2.28 12.41 12.28
C THR A 120 2.71 11.10 12.96
N ILE A 121 1.97 10.02 12.78
CA ILE A 121 2.17 8.70 13.39
C ILE A 121 2.20 7.65 12.28
N VAL A 122 3.28 6.87 12.29
CA VAL A 122 3.48 5.75 11.38
C VAL A 122 3.24 4.45 12.14
N GLY A 123 2.21 3.70 11.77
CA GLY A 123 1.82 2.45 12.45
C GLY A 123 2.39 1.17 11.83
N CYS A 124 2.32 0.07 12.60
CA CYS A 124 2.50 -1.31 12.15
C CYS A 124 1.25 -2.14 12.46
N PHE A 125 1.00 -3.19 11.68
CA PHE A 125 0.10 -4.26 12.10
C PHE A 125 0.93 -5.40 12.70
N CYS A 126 0.91 -5.51 14.03
CA CYS A 126 1.83 -6.32 14.79
C CYS A 126 1.13 -7.55 15.42
N LEU A 127 0.63 -8.45 14.56
CA LEU A 127 -0.10 -9.67 14.96
C LEU A 127 0.82 -10.89 15.13
N THR A 128 1.56 -11.25 14.08
CA THR A 128 2.36 -12.47 14.00
C THR A 128 3.46 -12.54 15.05
N GLU A 129 3.60 -13.71 15.67
CA GLU A 129 4.62 -14.06 16.66
C GLU A 129 5.60 -15.08 16.09
N LEU A 130 6.78 -15.24 16.71
CA LEU A 130 7.76 -16.25 16.27
C LEU A 130 7.17 -17.67 16.29
N GLY A 131 6.33 -17.98 17.28
CA GLY A 131 5.66 -19.28 17.41
C GLY A 131 4.35 -19.40 16.62
N HIS A 132 3.67 -18.28 16.32
CA HIS A 132 2.29 -18.28 15.80
C HIS A 132 2.06 -17.25 14.71
N GLY A 133 1.67 -17.74 13.52
CA GLY A 133 1.23 -16.90 12.40
C GLY A 133 -0.11 -17.36 11.83
N SER A 134 -0.15 -18.57 11.26
CA SER A 134 -1.39 -19.13 10.71
C SER A 134 -2.43 -19.45 11.79
N ASN A 135 -1.97 -19.91 12.97
CA ASN A 135 -2.86 -20.20 14.09
C ASN A 135 -2.94 -18.99 15.03
N THR A 136 -3.72 -17.98 14.64
CA THR A 136 -3.86 -16.74 15.40
C THR A 136 -4.58 -16.91 16.75
N GLN A 137 -5.25 -18.04 16.98
CA GLN A 137 -5.94 -18.33 18.24
C GLN A 137 -4.98 -18.68 19.38
N GLU A 138 -3.77 -19.14 19.06
CA GLU A 138 -2.77 -19.58 20.02
C GLU A 138 -1.63 -18.56 20.21
N ILE A 139 -1.85 -17.30 19.79
CA ILE A 139 -0.90 -16.22 20.10
C ILE A 139 -0.72 -16.10 21.62
N GLN A 140 0.52 -15.89 22.04
CA GLN A 140 0.92 -15.94 23.44
C GLN A 140 1.06 -14.54 24.05
N THR A 141 1.21 -13.47 23.26
CA THR A 141 1.21 -12.10 23.79
C THR A 141 -0.09 -11.87 24.56
N THR A 142 0.02 -11.46 25.82
CA THR A 142 -1.15 -11.22 26.66
C THR A 142 -1.41 -9.73 26.80
N ALA A 143 -2.68 -9.38 26.97
CA ALA A 143 -3.13 -8.06 27.36
C ALA A 143 -4.08 -8.23 28.54
N THR A 144 -3.62 -7.88 29.74
CA THR A 144 -4.42 -7.98 30.97
C THR A 144 -4.86 -6.59 31.40
N PHE A 145 -6.10 -6.44 31.87
CA PHE A 145 -6.59 -5.15 32.35
C PHE A 145 -6.37 -5.07 33.86
N ASP A 146 -5.49 -4.17 34.30
CA ASP A 146 -5.15 -3.95 35.70
C ASP A 146 -5.12 -2.45 36.03
N ASN A 147 -5.66 -2.07 37.19
CA ASN A 147 -5.69 -0.69 37.69
C ASN A 147 -6.19 0.40 36.70
N GLY A 148 -7.06 0.04 35.76
CA GLY A 148 -7.60 0.98 34.76
C GLY A 148 -6.80 1.05 33.45
N GLU A 149 -5.75 0.24 33.30
CA GLU A 149 -4.87 0.23 32.14
C GLU A 149 -4.72 -1.19 31.57
N PHE A 150 -4.35 -1.29 30.28
CA PHE A 150 -3.96 -2.56 29.67
C PHE A 150 -2.46 -2.78 29.83
N VAL A 151 -2.10 -3.90 30.45
CA VAL A 151 -0.72 -4.36 30.61
C VAL A 151 -0.45 -5.43 29.54
N PHE A 152 0.45 -5.11 28.61
CA PHE A 152 0.90 -6.03 27.58
C PHE A 152 2.15 -6.80 28.05
N ASP A 153 2.15 -8.11 27.87
CA ASP A 153 3.27 -8.97 28.26
C ASP A 153 3.64 -9.96 27.15
N CYS A 154 4.95 -10.22 27.03
CA CYS A 154 5.55 -11.18 26.10
C CYS A 154 6.13 -12.33 26.93
N PRO A 155 5.35 -13.39 27.22
CA PRO A 155 5.71 -14.37 28.27
C PRO A 155 6.85 -15.32 27.88
N SER A 156 7.21 -15.38 26.59
CA SER A 156 8.26 -16.26 26.06
C SER A 156 8.93 -15.63 24.84
N ASP A 157 10.08 -16.17 24.44
CA ASP A 157 10.73 -15.77 23.17
C ASP A 157 9.86 -16.11 21.96
N GLU A 158 9.02 -17.15 22.03
CA GLU A 158 8.09 -17.52 20.95
C GLU A 158 6.98 -16.47 20.75
N ALA A 159 6.64 -15.71 21.80
CA ALA A 159 5.62 -14.66 21.77
C ALA A 159 6.12 -13.34 21.13
N ILE A 160 7.42 -13.24 20.81
CA ILE A 160 7.99 -12.02 20.20
C ILE A 160 7.32 -11.76 18.85
N LYS A 161 6.83 -10.52 18.67
CA LYS A 161 6.26 -10.07 17.40
C LYS A 161 7.30 -10.07 16.29
N CYS A 162 6.94 -10.61 15.13
CA CYS A 162 7.81 -10.68 13.96
C CYS A 162 7.02 -10.46 12.67
N TRP A 163 7.74 -10.21 11.57
CA TRP A 163 7.19 -10.00 10.22
C TRP A 163 6.22 -8.81 10.07
N ALA A 164 6.03 -8.02 11.11
CA ALA A 164 5.27 -6.79 11.04
C ALA A 164 5.98 -5.78 10.13
N GLY A 165 5.37 -5.48 8.99
CA GLY A 165 5.82 -4.42 8.11
C GLY A 165 5.91 -3.11 8.88
N ASN A 166 6.97 -2.34 8.63
CA ASN A 166 7.17 -1.02 9.22
C ASN A 166 7.44 -0.97 10.74
N LEU A 167 7.50 -2.12 11.43
CA LEU A 167 7.82 -2.19 12.87
C LEU A 167 9.25 -1.74 13.17
N CYS A 168 10.20 -2.04 12.28
CA CYS A 168 11.60 -1.66 12.42
C CYS A 168 11.93 -0.56 11.41
N THR A 169 12.19 0.65 11.91
CA THR A 169 12.65 1.79 11.12
C THR A 169 14.11 2.11 11.45
N LEU A 170 14.83 2.70 10.49
CA LEU A 170 16.22 3.10 10.68
C LEU A 170 16.31 4.23 11.72
N PRO A 171 17.27 4.21 12.66
CA PRO A 171 17.38 5.17 13.75
C PRO A 171 17.70 6.62 13.32
N TYR A 172 17.88 6.88 12.02
CA TYR A 172 18.33 8.19 11.49
C TYR A 172 17.26 8.93 10.67
N LEU A 173 16.00 8.48 10.66
CA LEU A 173 14.94 9.01 9.77
C LEU A 173 13.73 9.62 10.51
N LEU A 174 13.93 10.10 11.74
CA LEU A 174 12.97 10.97 12.45
C LEU A 174 13.44 12.42 12.43
#